data_AF-A0A2D6FCP1-F1
#
_entry.id   AF-A0A2D6FCP1-F1
#
_cell.length_a   1.000
_cell.length_b   1.000
_cell.length_c   1.000
_cell.angle_alpha   90.00
_cell.angle_beta   90.00
_cell.angle_gamma   90.00
#
_symmetry.space_group_name_H-M   'P 1'
#
loop_
_entity.id
_entity.type
_entity.pdbx_description
1 polymer ?
#
loop_
_entity_poly.entity_id
_entity_poly.type
_entity_poly.pdbx_seq_one_letter_code
_entity_poly.pdbx_strand_id
1 'polypeptide(L)'
;MKLSDVVANHGFAPCNLARIEDALLYQREHHDGIVELLCVQKIGTEMRVDRQPLIPLLVDGQLTTPVFLPVGNAVSDQRIPRDRLEDYLNTTL
;
A
#
# COMPACT_ATOMS: atom_id res chain seq x y z
N MET A 1 -11.03 -2.31 15.96
CA MET A 1 -10.51 -3.32 15.01
C MET A 1 -9.06 -2.99 14.67
N LYS A 2 -8.21 -3.97 14.28
CA LYS A 2 -6.83 -3.68 13.86
C LYS A 2 -6.81 -3.34 12.38
N LEU A 3 -6.01 -2.35 11.99
CA LEU A 3 -5.85 -1.95 10.58
C LEU A 3 -5.44 -3.14 9.69
N SER A 4 -4.60 -4.03 10.21
CA SER A 4 -4.19 -5.27 9.55
C SER A 4 -5.36 -6.13 9.10
N ASP A 5 -6.43 -6.18 9.90
CA ASP A 5 -7.59 -7.04 9.63
C ASP A 5 -8.42 -6.45 8.48
N VAL A 6 -8.57 -5.11 8.47
CA VAL A 6 -9.28 -4.38 7.40
C VAL A 6 -8.59 -4.58 6.07
N VAL A 7 -7.29 -4.30 5.98
CA VAL A 7 -6.56 -4.38 4.71
C VAL A 7 -6.40 -5.84 4.23
N ALA A 8 -6.29 -6.80 5.16
CA ALA A 8 -6.25 -8.23 4.82
C ALA A 8 -7.55 -8.72 4.14
N ASN A 9 -8.72 -8.19 4.54
CA ASN A 9 -9.98 -8.50 3.86
C ASN A 9 -10.01 -8.03 2.40
N HIS A 10 -9.15 -7.08 2.03
CA HIS A 10 -8.98 -6.58 0.67
C HIS A 10 -7.81 -7.23 -0.06
N GLY A 11 -7.22 -8.30 0.50
CA GLY A 11 -6.12 -9.05 -0.12
C GLY A 11 -4.74 -8.43 0.07
N PHE A 12 -4.61 -7.42 0.93
CA PHE A 12 -3.30 -6.84 1.26
C PHE A 12 -2.61 -7.63 2.38
N ALA A 13 -1.31 -7.86 2.22
CA ALA A 13 -0.43 -8.44 3.23
C ALA A 13 0.64 -7.41 3.68
N PRO A 14 1.21 -7.54 4.90
CA PRO A 14 2.31 -6.68 5.32
C PRO A 14 3.48 -6.71 4.33
N CYS A 15 4.02 -5.54 4.01
CA CYS A 15 5.10 -5.37 3.04
C CYS A 15 6.40 -5.01 3.75
N ASN A 16 7.48 -5.70 3.40
CA ASN A 16 8.81 -5.50 3.99
C ASN A 16 9.76 -4.68 3.10
N LEU A 17 9.24 -4.02 2.05
CA LEU A 17 10.06 -3.20 1.13
C LEU A 17 10.77 -2.04 1.83
N ALA A 18 10.09 -1.42 2.79
CA ALA A 18 10.64 -0.33 3.57
C ALA A 18 10.00 -0.30 4.96
N ARG A 19 10.76 0.18 5.94
CA ARG A 19 10.22 0.58 7.25
C ARG A 19 10.15 2.09 7.30
N ILE A 20 8.95 2.63 7.49
CA ILE A 20 8.70 4.05 7.55
C ILE A 20 8.18 4.36 8.96
N GLU A 21 8.69 5.43 9.57
CA GLU A 21 8.25 5.86 10.90
C GLU A 21 6.77 6.26 10.87
N ASP A 22 6.02 5.81 11.88
CA ASP A 22 4.58 6.04 12.02
C ASP A 22 3.72 5.59 10.82
N ALA A 23 4.24 4.69 9.98
CA ALA A 23 3.52 4.15 8.84
C ALA A 23 3.58 2.64 8.76
N LEU A 24 2.53 2.05 8.17
CA LEU A 24 2.45 0.64 7.84
C LEU A 24 2.33 0.51 6.33
N LEU A 25 3.19 -0.34 5.77
CA LEU A 25 3.22 -0.65 4.35
C LEU A 25 2.61 -2.03 4.13
N TYR A 26 1.75 -2.12 3.13
CA TYR A 26 1.09 -3.34 2.70
C TYR A 26 1.24 -3.51 1.19
N GLN A 27 1.15 -4.75 0.73
CA GLN A 27 1.20 -5.10 -0.69
C GLN A 27 0.09 -6.08 -1.05
N ARG A 28 -0.42 -5.95 -2.28
CA ARG A 28 -1.34 -6.90 -2.91
C ARG A 28 -0.80 -7.25 -4.30
N GLU A 29 -0.69 -8.54 -4.60
CA GLU A 29 -0.29 -9.02 -5.92
C GLU A 29 -1.53 -9.29 -6.76
N HIS A 30 -1.57 -8.71 -7.96
CA HIS A 30 -2.62 -8.93 -8.94
C HIS A 30 -2.21 -10.05 -9.91
N HIS A 31 -3.21 -10.67 -10.54
CA HIS A 31 -3.00 -11.83 -11.44
C HIS A 31 -2.24 -11.48 -12.73
N ASP A 32 -2.18 -10.20 -13.09
CA ASP A 32 -1.45 -9.65 -14.23
C ASP A 32 0.02 -9.30 -13.90
N GLY A 33 0.46 -9.59 -12.67
CA GLY A 33 1.82 -9.31 -12.20
C GLY A 33 2.02 -7.89 -11.65
N ILE A 34 0.95 -7.08 -11.56
CA ILE A 34 1.02 -5.79 -10.88
C ILE A 34 1.09 -6.01 -9.36
N VAL A 35 2.01 -5.30 -8.70
CA VAL A 35 2.08 -5.19 -7.24
C VAL A 35 1.49 -3.86 -6.84
N GLU A 36 0.45 -3.86 -6.03
CA GLU A 36 -0.13 -2.65 -5.47
C GLU A 36 0.38 -2.44 -4.05
N LEU A 37 1.06 -1.32 -3.81
CA LEU A 37 1.45 -0.89 -2.47
C LEU A 37 0.40 0.01 -1.86
N LEU A 38 0.11 -0.21 -0.57
CA LEU A 38 -0.73 0.63 0.26
C LEU A 38 0.09 1.09 1.47
N CYS A 39 0.27 2.40 1.61
CA CYS A 39 0.87 3.01 2.78
C CYS A 39 -0.23 3.66 3.62
N VAL A 40 -0.24 3.38 4.92
CA VAL A 40 -1.10 4.06 5.88
C VAL A 40 -0.23 4.66 6.97
N GLN A 41 -0.11 5.97 6.99
CA GLN A 41 0.72 6.74 7.90
C GLN A 41 -0.12 7.54 8.88
N LYS A 42 0.25 7.56 10.15
CA LYS A 42 -0.38 8.43 11.15
C LYS A 42 0.25 9.82 11.08
N ILE A 43 -0.57 10.86 10.92
CA ILE A 43 -0.14 12.25 10.94
C ILE A 43 -1.02 13.02 11.93
N GLY A 44 -0.52 13.20 13.15
CA GLY A 44 -1.28 13.83 14.23
C GLY A 44 -2.56 13.04 14.55
N THR A 45 -3.72 13.63 14.27
CA THR A 45 -5.06 13.03 14.45
C THR A 45 -5.62 12.38 13.20
N GLU A 46 -4.94 12.53 12.06
CA GLU A 46 -5.35 12.01 10.75
C GLU A 46 -4.50 10.81 10.36
N MET A 47 -5.01 10.07 9.37
CA MET A 47 -4.34 8.96 8.71
C MET A 47 -4.14 9.35 7.25
N ARG A 48 -2.89 9.43 6.80
CA ARG A 48 -2.54 9.58 5.39
C ARG A 48 -2.55 8.22 4.74
N VAL A 49 -3.22 8.11 3.61
CA VAL A 49 -3.29 6.91 2.78
C VAL A 49 -2.70 7.21 1.41
N ASP A 50 -1.72 6.41 1.00
CA ASP A 50 -1.17 6.42 -0.35
C ASP A 50 -1.30 5.01 -0.96
N ARG A 51 -1.60 4.94 -2.25
CA ARG A 51 -1.61 3.72 -3.04
C ARG A 51 -0.88 3.90 -4.35
N GLN A 52 -0.04 2.93 -4.67
CA GLN A 52 0.76 2.95 -5.88
C GLN A 52 0.79 1.55 -6.50
N PRO A 53 0.23 1.37 -7.71
CA PRO A 53 0.47 0.18 -8.49
C PRO A 53 1.88 0.23 -9.12
N LEU A 54 2.56 -0.90 -9.09
CA LEU A 54 3.95 -1.08 -9.49
C LEU A 54 4.07 -2.33 -10.37
N ILE A 55 4.97 -2.30 -11.35
CA ILE A 55 5.43 -3.51 -12.04
C ILE A 55 6.87 -3.80 -11.61
N PRO A 56 7.18 -5.01 -11.13
CA PRO A 56 8.56 -5.43 -10.90
C PRO A 56 9.30 -5.60 -12.24
N LEU A 57 10.42 -4.90 -12.39
CA LEU A 57 11.36 -5.12 -13.47
C LEU A 57 12.35 -6.20 -13.09
N LEU A 58 12.49 -7.19 -13.97
CA LEU A 58 13.56 -8.15 -13.92
C LEU A 58 14.72 -7.60 -14.75
N VAL A 59 15.82 -7.23 -14.10
CA VAL A 59 17.08 -6.85 -14.78
C VAL A 59 18.01 -8.06 -14.76
N ASP A 60 18.45 -8.50 -15.95
CA ASP A 60 19.43 -9.58 -16.17
C ASP A 60 19.13 -10.93 -15.48
N GLY A 61 17.84 -11.26 -15.28
CA GLY A 61 17.42 -12.54 -14.70
C GLY A 61 17.87 -12.76 -13.25
N GLN A 62 18.42 -11.74 -12.59
CA GLN A 62 18.86 -11.82 -11.19
C GLN A 62 18.11 -10.80 -10.32
N LEU A 63 17.43 -11.30 -9.30
CA LEU A 63 16.67 -10.56 -8.28
C LEU A 63 17.60 -9.99 -7.19
N THR A 64 18.63 -9.21 -7.53
CA THR A 64 19.48 -8.61 -6.48
C THR A 64 18.86 -7.35 -5.89
N THR A 65 18.09 -6.60 -6.69
CA THR A 65 17.21 -5.52 -6.19
C THR A 65 15.99 -5.41 -7.12
N PRO A 66 14.76 -5.61 -6.64
CA PRO A 66 13.59 -5.42 -7.48
C PRO A 66 13.46 -3.93 -7.81
N VAL A 67 13.69 -3.58 -9.08
CA VAL A 67 13.38 -2.25 -9.59
C VAL A 67 11.89 -2.23 -9.89
N PHE A 68 11.16 -1.27 -9.33
CA PHE A 68 9.73 -1.14 -9.59
C PHE A 68 9.47 0.05 -10.50
N LEU A 69 8.63 -0.15 -11.52
CA LEU A 69 8.07 0.95 -12.29
C LEU A 69 6.68 1.29 -11.78
N PRO A 70 6.41 2.55 -11.41
CA PRO A 70 5.05 3.00 -11.15
C PRO A 70 4.23 2.91 -12.43
N VAL A 71 3.02 2.35 -12.31
CA VAL A 71 2.07 2.23 -13.40
C VAL A 71 0.72 2.80 -12.97
N GLY A 72 -0.06 3.27 -13.95
CA GLY A 72 -1.40 3.80 -13.70
C GLY A 72 -1.44 5.04 -12.82
N ASN A 73 -2.61 5.30 -12.23
CA ASN A 73 -2.85 6.45 -11.37
C ASN A 73 -2.60 6.08 -9.91
N ALA A 74 -1.73 6.85 -9.26
CA ALA A 74 -1.52 6.76 -7.82
C ALA A 74 -2.65 7.48 -7.07
N VAL A 75 -2.98 6.96 -5.89
CA VAL A 75 -3.72 7.71 -4.87
C VAL A 75 -2.68 8.23 -3.89
N SER A 76 -2.57 9.54 -3.71
CA SER A 76 -1.52 10.14 -2.88
C SER A 76 -2.11 11.21 -1.96
N ASP A 77 -1.48 11.35 -0.78
CA ASP A 77 -1.78 12.33 0.27
C ASP A 77 -3.28 12.41 0.65
N GLN A 78 -3.97 11.26 0.67
CA GLN A 78 -5.36 11.21 1.11
C GLN A 78 -5.40 11.26 2.64
N ARG A 79 -5.85 12.37 3.19
CA ARG A 79 -5.93 12.58 4.63
C ARG A 79 -7.31 12.25 5.14
N ILE A 80 -7.38 11.21 5.96
CA ILE A 80 -8.63 10.64 6.45
C ILE A 80 -8.65 10.77 7.97
N PRO A 81 -9.72 11.30 8.56
CA PRO A 81 -9.92 11.23 10.01
C PRO A 81 -9.80 9.79 10.51
N ARG A 82 -9.12 9.58 11.64
CA ARG A 82 -8.83 8.23 12.14
C ARG A 82 -10.07 7.36 12.33
N ASP A 83 -11.18 7.97 12.74
CA ASP A 83 -12.50 7.34 12.93
C ASP A 83 -13.19 6.96 11.61
N ARG A 84 -12.76 7.54 10.48
CA ARG A 84 -13.29 7.27 9.13
C ARG A 84 -12.41 6.39 8.26
N LEU A 85 -11.21 6.05 8.74
CA LEU A 85 -10.23 5.29 7.96
C LEU A 85 -10.80 3.95 7.47
N GLU A 86 -11.50 3.23 8.33
CA GLU A 86 -12.07 1.93 7.99
C GLU A 86 -13.12 2.02 6.88
N ASP A 87 -14.09 2.95 7.02
CA ASP A 87 -15.12 3.20 6.01
C ASP A 87 -14.48 3.58 4.66
N TYR A 88 -13.44 4.42 4.70
CA TYR A 88 -12.71 4.83 3.50
C TYR A 88 -12.00 3.65 2.83
N LEU A 89 -11.30 2.79 3.59
CA LEU A 89 -10.63 1.63 3.01
C LEU A 89 -11.64 0.63 2.43
N ASN A 90 -12.76 0.39 3.12
CA ASN A 90 -13.81 -0.52 2.64
C ASN A 90 -14.53 -0.04 1.37
N THR A 91 -14.50 1.26 1.08
CA THR A 91 -15.13 1.83 -0.12
C THR A 91 -14.18 2.01 -1.29
N THR A 92 -12.86 1.98 -1.05
CA THR A 92 -11.87 2.36 -2.06
C THR A 92 -10.87 1.27 -2.46
N LEU A 93 -10.71 0.20 -1.67
CA LEU A 93 -9.75 -0.90 -1.91
C LEU A 93 -10.28 -2.06 -2.75
#